data_AF-A0A1A9G0N9-F1
#
_entry.id   AF-A0A1A9G0N9-F1
#
_cell.length_a   1.000
_cell.length_b   1.000
_cell.length_c   1.000
_cell.angle_alpha   90.00
_cell.angle_beta   90.00
_cell.angle_gamma   90.00
#
_symmetry.space_group_name_H-M   'P 1'
#
loop_
_entity.id
_entity.type
_entity.pdbx_description
1 polymer ?
#
loop_
_entity_poly.entity_id
_entity_poly.type
_entity_poly.pdbx_seq_one_letter_code
_entity_poly.pdbx_strand_id
1 'polypeptide(L)'
;MLWITVITTCLWLVAVGFGALVMQDEFGEIFDSALQETAERLVPLVIDDLNRRDDLNAPRRIERSPAQPGEEYLTYQVRDRAGRVLLHSHTASAEPFDVPLRVGFRDGARGRVYTAATADGSIFVQVEDSAEERREAMLEGALALLLPVLLIVPVTVLAVWFVVRRVLRPVETLRAAIGVKDGGNLAAIAAAGLPQELQPILRSVNLLLARLRAALAAEREFTANSAHELRTPIAGALAQTQLLTAELKDGPTRARARQIEASLQKLTKLTEKLLQLARAEAGIGVSETTFDLVDVLGVVVTDFQRASDAASRIRFRNDLAGPALREGTADAFAIVLRNLVENALLHGRADEPVEIHLTETGIVSIRNGAPVLSEAELGAVRKRFSRGRTLAAGSGLGLSIAERLLAQMRASLVLTSPIAGRVDGFQADIVFPAAH
;
A
#
# COMPACT_ATOMS: atom_id res chain seq x y z
N MET A 1 -5.17 12.12 -7.02
CA MET A 1 -4.43 12.19 -8.30
C MET A 1 -5.39 12.46 -9.45
N LEU A 2 -6.18 11.46 -9.87
CA LEU A 2 -7.04 11.54 -11.06
C LEU A 2 -8.02 12.74 -11.04
N TRP A 3 -8.66 13.01 -9.91
CA TRP A 3 -9.57 14.16 -9.78
C TRP A 3 -8.87 15.51 -9.90
N ILE A 4 -7.68 15.68 -9.29
CA ILE A 4 -6.94 16.95 -9.35
C ILE A 4 -6.49 17.23 -10.78
N THR A 5 -5.97 16.20 -11.47
CA THR A 5 -5.57 16.32 -12.87
C THR A 5 -6.77 16.62 -13.77
N VAL A 6 -7.90 15.94 -13.57
CA VAL A 6 -9.13 16.18 -14.35
C VAL A 6 -9.64 17.60 -14.13
N ILE A 7 -9.71 18.08 -12.89
CA ILE A 7 -10.17 19.44 -12.56
C ILE A 7 -9.23 20.49 -13.18
N THR A 8 -7.91 20.29 -13.07
CA THR A 8 -6.92 21.23 -13.61
C THR A 8 -7.01 21.29 -15.13
N THR A 9 -7.10 20.14 -15.79
CA THR A 9 -7.27 20.09 -17.26
C THR A 9 -8.59 20.71 -17.70
N CYS A 10 -9.70 20.42 -17.02
CA CYS A 10 -11.00 21.07 -17.31
C CYS A 10 -10.93 22.59 -17.15
N LEU A 11 -10.29 23.09 -16.08
CA LEU A 11 -10.16 24.53 -15.86
C LEU A 11 -9.40 25.20 -17.00
N TRP A 12 -8.28 24.60 -17.45
CA TRP A 12 -7.52 25.11 -18.59
C TRP A 12 -8.31 25.05 -19.90
N LEU A 13 -9.07 23.98 -20.15
CA LEU A 13 -9.92 23.88 -21.34
C LEU A 13 -11.04 24.93 -21.36
N VAL A 14 -11.67 25.19 -20.20
CA VAL A 14 -12.67 26.26 -20.06
C VAL A 14 -12.04 27.63 -20.27
N ALA A 15 -10.85 27.88 -19.71
CA ALA A 15 -10.15 29.15 -19.89
C ALA A 15 -9.77 29.40 -21.36
N VAL A 16 -9.26 28.38 -22.07
CA VAL A 16 -8.96 28.47 -23.52
C VAL A 16 -10.22 28.67 -24.33
N GLY A 17 -11.28 27.89 -24.06
CA GLY A 17 -12.55 28.02 -24.76
C GLY A 17 -13.15 29.40 -24.59
N PHE A 18 -13.14 29.93 -23.36
CA PHE A 18 -13.59 31.30 -23.08
C PHE A 18 -12.73 32.35 -23.79
N GLY A 19 -11.40 32.21 -23.73
CA GLY A 19 -10.48 33.11 -24.44
C GLY A 19 -10.72 33.12 -25.95
N ALA A 20 -10.94 31.96 -26.56
CA ALA A 20 -11.26 31.85 -27.98
C ALA A 20 -12.61 32.49 -28.34
N LEU A 21 -13.63 32.36 -27.50
CA LEU A 21 -14.93 33.01 -27.70
C LEU A 21 -14.81 34.53 -27.66
N VAL A 22 -14.12 35.09 -26.65
CA VAL A 22 -13.88 36.54 -26.54
C VAL A 22 -13.06 37.04 -27.73
N MET A 23 -12.02 36.30 -28.13
CA MET A 23 -11.17 36.67 -29.26
C MET A 23 -11.95 36.72 -30.57
N GLN A 24 -12.87 35.77 -30.81
CA GLN A 24 -13.69 35.76 -32.03
C GLN A 24 -14.64 36.95 -32.11
N ASP A 25 -15.24 37.34 -30.99
CA ASP A 25 -16.16 38.48 -30.91
C ASP A 25 -15.41 39.79 -31.17
N GLU A 26 -14.31 40.00 -30.45
CA GLU A 26 -13.48 41.21 -30.55
C GLU A 26 -12.88 41.41 -31.95
N PHE A 27 -12.34 40.34 -32.57
CA PHE A 27 -11.86 40.44 -33.95
C PHE A 27 -12.98 40.81 -34.92
N GLY A 28 -14.19 40.29 -34.73
CA GLY A 28 -15.34 40.66 -35.55
C GLY A 28 -15.63 42.15 -35.51
N GLU A 29 -15.68 42.72 -34.31
CA GLU A 29 -15.90 44.17 -34.13
C GLU A 29 -14.76 45.00 -34.74
N ILE A 30 -13.50 44.59 -34.56
CA ILE A 30 -12.34 45.30 -35.11
C ILE A 30 -12.38 45.32 -36.65
N PHE A 31 -12.62 44.16 -37.28
CA PHE A 31 -12.68 44.06 -38.75
C PHE A 31 -13.85 44.86 -39.33
N ASP A 32 -15.05 44.74 -38.75
CA ASP A 32 -16.23 45.51 -39.17
C ASP A 32 -15.99 47.03 -39.02
N SER A 33 -15.43 47.47 -37.90
CA SER A 33 -15.11 48.89 -37.66
C SER A 33 -14.09 49.41 -38.67
N ALA A 34 -13.05 48.63 -38.98
CA ALA A 34 -12.03 49.00 -39.95
C ALA A 34 -12.60 49.14 -41.37
N LEU A 35 -13.51 48.25 -41.77
CA LEU A 35 -14.22 48.33 -43.06
C LEU A 35 -15.04 49.61 -43.17
N GLN A 36 -15.84 49.90 -42.15
CA GLN A 36 -16.68 51.10 -42.11
C GLN A 36 -15.83 52.37 -42.17
N GLU A 37 -14.83 52.49 -41.30
CA GLU A 37 -13.97 53.68 -41.22
C GLU A 37 -13.21 53.90 -42.53
N THR A 38 -12.72 52.82 -43.15
CA THR A 38 -12.03 52.92 -44.45
C THR A 38 -12.99 53.38 -45.54
N ALA A 39 -14.19 52.78 -45.64
CA ALA A 39 -15.17 53.16 -46.64
C ALA A 39 -15.57 54.64 -46.52
N GLU A 40 -15.91 55.08 -45.30
CA GLU A 40 -16.32 56.47 -45.03
C GLU A 40 -15.20 57.48 -45.34
N ARG A 41 -13.94 57.14 -45.04
CA ARG A 41 -12.77 57.98 -45.37
C ARG A 41 -12.46 58.01 -46.87
N LEU A 42 -12.76 56.93 -47.60
CA LEU A 42 -12.56 56.86 -49.05
C LEU A 42 -13.59 57.66 -49.84
N VAL A 43 -14.84 57.79 -49.35
CA VAL A 43 -15.89 58.57 -50.03
C VAL A 43 -15.44 59.98 -50.47
N PRO A 44 -14.95 60.87 -49.58
CA PRO A 44 -14.56 62.22 -49.97
C PRO A 44 -13.39 62.25 -50.95
N LEU A 45 -12.45 61.31 -50.83
CA LEU A 45 -11.28 61.20 -51.71
C LEU A 45 -11.67 60.78 -53.13
N VAL A 46 -12.60 59.82 -53.21
CA VAL A 46 -13.16 59.34 -54.48
C VAL A 46 -13.98 60.42 -55.18
N ILE A 47 -14.75 61.22 -54.43
CA ILE A 47 -15.48 62.36 -55.01
C ILE A 47 -14.52 63.39 -55.62
N ASP A 48 -13.45 63.77 -54.90
CA ASP A 48 -12.47 64.74 -55.40
C ASP A 48 -11.76 64.22 -56.67
N ASP A 49 -11.42 62.93 -56.72
CA ASP A 49 -10.82 62.32 -57.90
C ASP A 49 -11.80 62.22 -59.08
N LEU A 50 -13.06 61.86 -58.85
CA LEU A 50 -14.08 61.77 -59.90
C LEU A 50 -14.49 63.13 -60.45
N ASN A 51 -14.57 64.16 -59.62
CA ASN A 51 -14.89 65.53 -60.05
C ASN A 51 -13.81 66.17 -60.92
N ARG A 52 -12.57 65.68 -60.86
CA ARG A 52 -11.45 66.14 -61.69
C ARG A 52 -11.35 65.43 -63.05
N ARG A 53 -12.27 64.50 -63.36
CA ARG A 53 -12.23 63.69 -64.58
C ARG A 53 -13.23 64.16 -65.62
N ASP A 54 -12.76 64.20 -66.88
CA ASP A 54 -13.57 64.53 -68.05
C ASP A 54 -14.23 63.30 -68.72
N ASP A 55 -13.75 62.08 -68.45
CA ASP A 55 -14.29 60.83 -69.03
C ASP A 55 -14.55 59.76 -67.96
N LEU A 56 -15.81 59.33 -67.86
CA LEU A 56 -16.32 58.35 -66.89
C LEU A 56 -16.73 57.03 -67.56
N ASN A 57 -16.44 56.85 -68.85
CA ASN A 57 -16.98 55.71 -69.62
C ASN A 57 -16.23 54.38 -69.41
N ALA A 58 -15.02 54.40 -68.86
CA ALA A 58 -14.22 53.18 -68.60
C ALA A 58 -13.78 53.09 -67.12
N PRO A 59 -13.91 51.91 -66.49
CA PRO A 59 -13.42 51.70 -65.13
C PRO A 59 -11.90 51.87 -65.07
N ARG A 60 -11.39 52.62 -64.09
CA ARG A 60 -9.95 52.76 -63.86
C ARG A 60 -9.51 51.88 -62.70
N ARG A 61 -8.51 51.04 -62.95
CA ARG A 61 -7.78 50.31 -61.91
C ARG A 61 -6.82 51.26 -61.22
N ILE A 62 -6.87 51.32 -59.89
CA ILE A 62 -5.86 52.06 -59.12
C ILE A 62 -4.61 51.19 -59.06
N GLU A 63 -3.50 51.69 -59.60
CA GLU A 63 -2.23 50.97 -59.63
C GLU A 63 -1.55 51.00 -58.25
N ARG A 64 -0.93 49.88 -57.87
CA ARG A 64 -0.19 49.77 -56.60
C ARG A 64 0.98 50.76 -56.60
N SER A 65 1.10 51.55 -55.55
CA SER A 65 2.29 52.40 -55.37
C SER A 65 3.50 51.53 -55.06
N PRO A 66 4.60 51.60 -55.84
CA PRO A 66 5.78 50.75 -55.63
C PRO A 66 6.56 51.08 -54.33
N ALA A 67 6.16 52.13 -53.60
CA ALA A 67 6.88 52.62 -52.42
C ALA A 67 6.50 51.96 -51.08
N GLN A 68 5.46 51.11 -51.03
CA GLN A 68 5.07 50.38 -49.80
C GLN A 68 4.82 48.90 -50.11
N PRO A 69 5.71 47.97 -49.68
CA PRO A 69 5.55 46.54 -49.90
C PRO A 69 4.53 45.86 -48.96
N GLY A 70 3.67 46.61 -48.28
CA GLY A 70 2.66 46.04 -47.37
C GLY A 70 1.56 45.29 -48.13
N GLU A 71 0.98 44.29 -47.48
CA GLU A 71 -0.25 43.62 -47.90
C GLU A 71 -1.43 44.60 -47.73
N GLU A 72 -2.11 44.95 -48.81
CA GLU A 72 -3.34 45.75 -48.75
C GLU A 72 -4.52 44.80 -48.50
N TYR A 73 -4.94 44.66 -47.24
CA TYR A 73 -6.01 43.75 -46.80
C TYR A 73 -7.43 44.18 -47.22
N LEU A 74 -7.58 45.32 -47.90
CA LEU A 74 -8.89 45.93 -48.17
C LEU A 74 -9.12 46.09 -49.67
N THR A 75 -10.11 45.37 -50.18
CA THR A 75 -10.48 45.38 -51.59
C THR A 75 -11.68 46.29 -51.78
N TYR A 76 -11.53 47.38 -52.53
CA TYR A 76 -12.63 48.34 -52.74
C TYR A 76 -13.03 48.55 -54.20
N GLN A 77 -14.29 48.92 -54.39
CA GLN A 77 -14.91 49.29 -55.66
C GLN A 77 -15.77 50.55 -55.49
N VAL A 78 -15.79 51.40 -56.52
CA VAL A 78 -16.64 52.58 -56.59
C VAL A 78 -17.63 52.38 -57.73
N ARG A 79 -18.91 52.58 -57.47
CA ARG A 79 -19.99 52.33 -58.43
C ARG A 79 -20.93 53.52 -58.53
N ASP A 80 -21.50 53.72 -59.71
CA ASP A 80 -22.58 54.70 -59.91
C ASP A 80 -23.95 54.13 -59.50
N ARG A 81 -24.98 55.00 -59.50
CA ARG A 81 -26.37 54.60 -59.21
C ARG A 81 -26.95 53.55 -60.19
N ALA A 82 -26.40 53.43 -61.40
CA ALA A 82 -26.77 52.39 -62.36
C ALA A 82 -26.05 51.05 -62.09
N GLY A 83 -25.15 51.03 -61.11
CA GLY A 83 -24.38 49.86 -60.70
C GLY A 83 -23.15 49.58 -61.55
N ARG A 84 -22.72 50.53 -62.40
CA ARG A 84 -21.49 50.44 -63.18
C ARG A 84 -20.28 50.74 -62.29
N VAL A 85 -19.21 49.96 -62.46
CA VAL A 85 -17.94 50.17 -61.74
C VAL A 85 -17.19 51.34 -62.39
N LEU A 86 -16.87 52.35 -61.59
CA LEU A 86 -16.11 53.54 -61.99
C LEU A 86 -14.64 53.40 -61.61
N LEU A 87 -14.38 52.89 -60.41
CA LEU A 87 -13.03 52.65 -59.88
C LEU A 87 -13.00 51.31 -59.17
N HIS A 88 -11.86 50.65 -59.22
CA HIS A 88 -11.63 49.47 -58.42
C HIS A 88 -10.16 49.41 -57.99
N SER A 89 -9.95 48.88 -56.80
CA SER A 89 -8.63 48.59 -56.25
C SER A 89 -7.89 47.56 -57.12
N HIS A 90 -6.58 47.45 -56.92
CA HIS A 90 -5.74 46.57 -57.71
C HIS A 90 -6.06 45.07 -57.51
N THR A 91 -6.61 44.70 -56.36
CA THR A 91 -7.08 43.34 -56.00
C THR A 91 -8.52 43.07 -56.41
N ALA A 92 -9.34 44.11 -56.61
CA ALA A 92 -10.73 43.98 -57.04
C ALA A 92 -10.86 43.64 -58.53
N SER A 93 -11.82 42.75 -58.85
CA SER A 93 -12.27 42.54 -60.23
C SER A 93 -12.92 43.81 -60.79
N ALA A 94 -12.92 43.94 -62.11
CA ALA A 94 -13.73 44.95 -62.80
C ALA A 94 -15.23 44.60 -62.80
N GLU A 95 -15.58 43.36 -62.45
CA GLU A 95 -16.96 42.93 -62.25
C GLU A 95 -17.49 43.45 -60.91
N PRO A 96 -18.76 43.90 -60.85
CA PRO A 96 -19.31 44.43 -59.62
C PRO A 96 -19.47 43.35 -58.56
N PHE A 97 -19.25 43.69 -57.28
CA PHE A 97 -19.56 42.79 -56.18
C PHE A 97 -21.04 42.35 -56.20
N ASP A 98 -21.27 41.08 -55.87
CA ASP A 98 -22.60 40.45 -55.80
C ASP A 98 -23.35 40.83 -54.50
N VAL A 99 -23.38 42.12 -54.20
CA VAL A 99 -24.10 42.69 -53.07
C VAL A 99 -24.90 43.92 -53.54
N PRO A 100 -26.11 44.15 -52.99
CA PRO A 100 -26.93 45.29 -53.38
C PRO A 100 -26.28 46.62 -52.98
N LEU A 101 -26.48 47.66 -53.78
CA LEU A 101 -26.04 49.04 -53.49
C LEU A 101 -26.93 49.69 -52.42
N ARG A 102 -26.80 49.22 -51.18
CA ARG A 102 -27.49 49.76 -50.00
C ARG A 102 -26.46 50.00 -48.91
N VAL A 103 -26.52 51.18 -48.30
CA VAL A 103 -25.59 51.57 -47.23
C VAL A 103 -25.64 50.58 -46.07
N GLY A 104 -24.47 50.24 -45.54
CA GLY A 104 -24.27 49.30 -44.43
C GLY A 104 -23.61 47.98 -44.83
N PHE A 105 -23.59 47.04 -43.89
CA PHE A 105 -22.96 45.73 -44.04
C PHE A 105 -23.83 44.74 -44.81
N ARG A 106 -23.20 43.96 -45.69
CA ARG A 106 -23.79 42.82 -46.40
C ARG A 106 -22.78 41.69 -46.50
N ASP A 107 -23.26 40.46 -46.44
CA ASP A 107 -22.43 39.28 -46.72
C ASP A 107 -22.41 39.03 -48.23
N GLY A 108 -21.20 39.04 -48.82
CA GLY A 108 -20.94 38.70 -50.21
C GLY A 108 -20.37 37.28 -50.33
N ALA A 109 -20.12 36.85 -51.57
CA ALA A 109 -19.59 35.51 -51.84
C ALA A 109 -18.14 35.29 -51.36
N ARG A 110 -17.34 36.37 -51.27
CA ARG A 110 -15.91 36.32 -50.91
C ARG A 110 -15.61 36.89 -49.52
N GLY A 111 -16.55 37.60 -48.93
CA GLY A 111 -16.42 38.15 -47.60
C GLY A 111 -17.50 39.17 -47.29
N ARG A 112 -17.29 39.91 -46.21
CA ARG A 112 -18.25 40.93 -45.76
C ARG A 112 -17.94 42.25 -46.46
N VAL A 113 -18.97 42.88 -47.01
CA VAL A 113 -18.87 44.11 -47.78
C VAL A 113 -19.58 45.23 -47.02
N TYR A 114 -18.88 46.32 -46.76
CA TYR A 114 -19.48 47.56 -46.28
C TYR A 114 -19.68 48.52 -47.45
N THR A 115 -20.92 49.01 -47.62
CA THR A 115 -21.24 50.01 -48.64
C THR A 115 -21.45 51.37 -47.98
N ALA A 116 -20.65 52.36 -48.38
CA ALA A 116 -20.86 53.78 -48.12
C ALA A 116 -21.44 54.45 -49.38
N ALA A 117 -22.16 55.55 -49.21
CA ALA A 117 -22.72 56.32 -50.31
C ALA A 117 -22.47 57.82 -50.11
N THR A 118 -22.45 58.57 -51.20
CA THR A 118 -22.40 60.03 -51.17
C THR A 118 -23.74 60.61 -50.67
N ALA A 119 -23.72 61.84 -50.15
CA ALA A 119 -24.93 62.49 -49.60
C ALA A 119 -26.04 62.68 -50.63
N ASP A 120 -25.70 62.77 -51.92
CA ASP A 120 -26.60 62.86 -53.06
C ASP A 120 -26.99 61.48 -53.65
N GLY A 121 -26.40 60.40 -53.15
CA GLY A 121 -26.67 59.02 -53.58
C GLY A 121 -26.26 58.73 -55.02
N SER A 122 -25.34 59.51 -55.58
CA SER A 122 -24.85 59.35 -56.95
C SER A 122 -23.77 58.28 -57.06
N ILE A 123 -22.94 58.13 -56.02
CA ILE A 123 -21.79 57.24 -55.98
C ILE A 123 -21.84 56.37 -54.72
N PHE A 124 -21.47 55.11 -54.88
CA PHE A 124 -21.35 54.10 -53.83
C PHE A 124 -19.92 53.59 -53.76
N VAL A 125 -19.34 53.56 -52.55
CA VAL A 125 -18.03 52.97 -52.27
C VAL A 125 -18.27 51.68 -51.51
N GLN A 126 -17.84 50.57 -52.07
CA GLN A 126 -17.93 49.25 -51.46
C GLN A 126 -16.54 48.79 -51.06
N VAL A 127 -16.35 48.43 -49.80
CA VAL A 127 -15.11 47.85 -49.29
C VAL A 127 -15.40 46.43 -48.81
N GLU A 128 -14.67 45.47 -49.33
CA GLU A 128 -14.75 44.04 -49.02
C GLU A 128 -13.50 43.62 -48.23
N ASP A 129 -13.72 42.88 -47.14
CA ASP A 129 -12.69 42.14 -46.43
C ASP A 129 -12.62 40.70 -46.98
N SER A 130 -11.41 40.15 -47.10
CA SER A 130 -11.20 38.79 -47.59
C SER A 130 -11.53 37.76 -46.49
N ALA A 131 -12.51 36.88 -46.75
CA ALA A 131 -12.84 35.82 -45.79
C ALA A 131 -11.65 34.86 -45.53
N GLU A 132 -10.72 34.75 -46.47
CA GLU A 132 -9.51 33.94 -46.32
C GLU A 132 -8.53 34.58 -45.33
N GLU A 133 -8.29 35.89 -45.45
CA GLU A 133 -7.40 36.65 -44.57
C GLU A 133 -7.95 36.71 -43.14
N ARG A 134 -9.26 36.94 -43.00
CA ARG A 134 -9.94 36.89 -41.69
C ARG A 134 -9.82 35.52 -41.03
N ARG A 135 -9.93 34.44 -41.81
CA ARG A 135 -9.79 33.07 -41.30
C ARG A 135 -8.36 32.75 -40.90
N GLU A 136 -7.37 33.22 -41.66
CA GLU A 136 -5.96 33.07 -41.34
C GLU A 136 -5.62 33.78 -40.03
N ALA A 137 -6.01 35.04 -39.87
CA ALA A 137 -5.83 35.79 -38.61
C ALA A 137 -6.49 35.11 -37.41
N MET A 138 -7.70 34.56 -37.59
CA MET A 138 -8.37 33.78 -36.54
C MET A 138 -7.62 32.49 -36.17
N LEU A 139 -7.08 31.77 -37.17
CA LEU A 139 -6.30 30.55 -36.94
C LEU A 139 -4.97 30.86 -36.25
N GLU A 140 -4.27 31.90 -36.67
CA GLU A 140 -3.03 32.36 -36.04
C GLU A 140 -3.26 32.79 -34.59
N GLY A 141 -4.30 33.58 -34.34
CA GLY A 141 -4.70 33.97 -32.99
C GLY A 141 -5.08 32.76 -32.12
N ALA A 142 -5.83 31.81 -32.68
CA ALA A 142 -6.21 30.59 -31.96
C ALA A 142 -4.99 29.72 -31.64
N LEU A 143 -4.05 29.58 -32.56
CA LEU A 143 -2.78 28.87 -32.34
C LEU A 143 -1.92 29.57 -31.28
N ALA A 144 -1.86 30.89 -31.31
CA ALA A 144 -1.14 31.70 -30.32
C ALA A 144 -1.70 31.51 -28.90
N LEU A 145 -3.03 31.32 -28.76
CA LEU A 145 -3.67 30.99 -27.48
C LEU A 145 -3.49 29.52 -27.08
N LEU A 146 -3.53 28.58 -28.03
CA LEU A 146 -3.52 27.15 -27.75
C LEU A 146 -2.12 26.63 -27.42
N LEU A 147 -1.08 27.11 -28.11
CA LEU A 147 0.28 26.60 -27.99
C LEU A 147 0.85 26.72 -26.55
N PRO A 148 0.72 27.86 -25.84
CA PRO A 148 1.16 27.97 -24.44
C PRO A 148 0.43 26.98 -23.53
N VAL A 149 -0.89 26.79 -23.72
CA VAL A 149 -1.69 25.89 -22.89
C VAL A 149 -1.34 24.43 -23.14
N LEU A 150 -1.08 24.05 -24.39
CA LEU A 150 -0.62 22.71 -24.75
C LEU A 150 0.70 22.35 -24.06
N LEU A 151 1.57 23.33 -23.78
CA LEU A 151 2.82 23.14 -23.03
C LEU A 151 2.62 23.18 -21.51
N ILE A 152 1.80 24.11 -20.99
CA ILE A 152 1.62 24.30 -19.55
C ILE A 152 0.82 23.14 -18.92
N VAL A 153 -0.20 22.61 -19.60
CA VAL A 153 -1.03 21.51 -19.06
C VAL A 153 -0.20 20.25 -18.74
N PRO A 154 0.61 19.66 -19.64
CA PRO A 154 1.40 18.49 -19.31
C PRO A 154 2.44 18.77 -18.22
N VAL A 155 3.04 19.97 -18.20
CA VAL A 155 4.00 20.37 -17.16
C VAL A 155 3.32 20.44 -15.79
N THR A 156 2.12 21.03 -15.70
CA THR A 156 1.36 21.10 -14.45
C THR A 156 0.90 19.72 -13.99
N VAL A 157 0.44 18.86 -14.89
CA VAL A 157 0.09 17.46 -14.57
C VAL A 157 1.30 16.70 -14.02
N LEU A 158 2.47 16.82 -14.66
CA LEU A 158 3.70 16.17 -14.22
C LEU A 158 4.18 16.71 -12.86
N ALA A 159 4.09 18.03 -12.66
CA ALA A 159 4.43 18.67 -11.40
C ALA A 159 3.50 18.23 -10.25
N VAL A 160 2.18 18.22 -10.47
CA VAL A 160 1.21 17.70 -9.48
C VAL A 160 1.52 16.24 -9.18
N TRP A 161 1.72 15.42 -10.22
CA TRP A 161 2.07 14.01 -10.10
C TRP A 161 3.29 13.79 -9.19
N PHE A 162 4.36 14.54 -9.43
CA PHE A 162 5.60 14.47 -8.66
C PHE A 162 5.40 14.93 -7.20
N VAL A 163 4.71 16.07 -6.99
CA VAL A 163 4.49 16.66 -5.67
C VAL A 163 3.66 15.73 -4.78
N VAL A 164 2.47 15.28 -5.21
CA VAL A 164 1.68 14.44 -4.30
C VAL A 164 2.29 13.05 -4.11
N ARG A 165 3.01 12.48 -5.09
CA ARG A 165 3.81 11.26 -4.84
C ARG A 165 4.84 11.47 -3.73
N ARG A 166 5.54 12.61 -3.74
CA ARG A 166 6.54 12.93 -2.72
C ARG A 166 5.91 13.21 -1.35
N VAL A 167 4.77 13.88 -1.31
CA VAL A 167 4.03 14.20 -0.06
C VAL A 167 3.36 12.97 0.56
N LEU A 168 2.88 12.01 -0.25
CA LEU A 168 2.24 10.78 0.27
C LEU A 168 3.22 9.66 0.63
N ARG A 169 4.45 9.66 0.08
CA ARG A 169 5.46 8.63 0.38
C ARG A 169 5.73 8.41 1.89
N PRO A 170 5.82 9.45 2.75
CA PRO A 170 5.97 9.26 4.19
C PRO A 170 4.79 8.53 4.85
N VAL A 171 3.56 8.72 4.36
CA VAL A 171 2.36 8.02 4.86
C VAL A 171 2.48 6.52 4.59
N GLU A 172 2.95 6.16 3.40
CA GLU A 172 3.11 4.75 3.02
C GLU A 172 4.24 4.08 3.79
N THR A 173 5.31 4.83 4.08
CA THR A 173 6.41 4.40 4.96
C THR A 173 5.91 4.16 6.39
N LEU A 174 5.10 5.07 6.93
CA LEU A 174 4.49 4.92 8.26
C LEU A 174 3.53 3.73 8.30
N ARG A 175 2.68 3.57 7.28
CA ARG A 175 1.78 2.40 7.13
C ARG A 175 2.57 1.10 7.15
N ALA A 176 3.65 1.01 6.36
CA ALA A 176 4.50 -0.17 6.32
C ALA A 176 5.15 -0.44 7.68
N ALA A 177 5.68 0.59 8.35
CA ALA A 177 6.29 0.47 9.66
C ALA A 177 5.32 0.03 10.77
N ILE A 178 4.03 0.42 10.66
CA ILE A 178 2.96 -0.08 11.53
C ILE A 178 2.59 -1.52 11.16
N GLY A 179 2.55 -1.85 9.87
CA GLY A 179 2.14 -3.17 9.38
C GLY A 179 3.05 -4.34 9.78
N VAL A 180 4.32 -4.08 10.10
CA VAL A 180 5.25 -5.07 10.64
C VAL A 180 5.20 -5.20 12.18
N LYS A 181 4.35 -4.44 12.87
CA LYS A 181 4.15 -4.57 14.32
C LYS A 181 3.15 -5.67 14.62
N ASP A 182 3.53 -6.58 15.49
CA ASP A 182 2.72 -7.71 15.94
C ASP A 182 2.95 -7.99 17.43
N GLY A 183 2.39 -9.10 17.95
CA GLY A 183 2.54 -9.49 19.35
C GLY A 183 3.99 -9.77 19.78
N GLY A 184 4.92 -9.94 18.82
CA GLY A 184 6.34 -10.10 19.08
C GLY A 184 7.16 -8.82 18.85
N ASN A 185 6.85 -8.05 17.82
CA ASN A 185 7.55 -6.82 17.46
C ASN A 185 6.74 -5.59 17.88
N LEU A 186 6.90 -5.19 19.14
CA LEU A 186 6.28 -3.97 19.64
C LEU A 186 7.20 -2.75 19.59
N ALA A 187 8.44 -2.87 19.07
CA ALA A 187 9.48 -1.83 19.05
C ALA A 187 8.94 -0.45 18.64
N ALA A 188 9.44 0.64 19.24
CA ALA A 188 8.99 1.99 18.89
C ALA A 188 9.29 2.29 17.42
N ILE A 189 8.36 2.96 16.75
CA ILE A 189 8.54 3.39 15.36
C ILE A 189 9.34 4.69 15.36
N ALA A 190 10.43 4.72 14.59
CA ALA A 190 11.32 5.87 14.48
C ALA A 190 10.65 7.04 13.73
N ALA A 191 10.96 8.27 14.13
CA ALA A 191 10.37 9.49 13.58
C ALA A 191 11.08 10.04 12.33
N ALA A 192 12.16 9.40 11.87
CA ALA A 192 13.07 9.99 10.89
C ALA A 192 12.38 10.28 9.55
N GLY A 193 12.39 11.56 9.15
CA GLY A 193 11.87 12.01 7.85
C GLY A 193 10.34 12.14 7.75
N LEU A 194 9.61 12.06 8.87
CA LEU A 194 8.16 12.27 8.88
C LEU A 194 7.80 13.77 8.95
N PRO A 195 6.83 14.24 8.12
CA PRO A 195 6.25 15.58 8.23
C PRO A 195 5.67 15.87 9.63
N GLN A 196 5.62 17.14 10.01
CA GLN A 196 5.14 17.56 11.34
C GLN A 196 3.69 17.13 11.59
N GLU A 197 2.87 17.05 10.54
CA GLU A 197 1.47 16.66 10.55
C GLU A 197 1.27 15.19 10.95
N LEU A 198 2.26 14.33 10.68
CA LEU A 198 2.21 12.89 11.01
C LEU A 198 2.82 12.58 12.39
N GLN A 199 3.58 13.50 12.99
CA GLN A 199 4.19 13.27 14.29
C GLN A 199 3.19 13.00 15.43
N PRO A 200 2.01 13.66 15.52
CA PRO A 200 0.99 13.31 16.52
C PRO A 200 0.49 11.88 16.38
N ILE A 201 0.27 11.41 15.15
CA ILE A 201 -0.17 10.03 14.88
C ILE A 201 0.92 9.04 15.34
N LEU A 202 2.17 9.29 14.97
CA LEU A 202 3.31 8.47 15.40
C LEU A 202 3.40 8.40 16.94
N ARG A 203 3.26 9.53 17.62
CA ARG A 203 3.27 9.59 19.09
C ARG A 203 2.15 8.76 19.69
N SER A 204 0.92 8.88 19.18
CA SER A 204 -0.22 8.08 19.63
C SER A 204 0.00 6.58 19.43
N VAL A 205 0.54 6.17 18.28
CA VAL A 205 0.87 4.76 17.99
C VAL A 205 1.95 4.25 18.94
N ASN A 206 3.04 5.00 19.12
CA ASN A 206 4.12 4.60 20.04
C ASN A 206 3.63 4.51 21.50
N LEU A 207 2.74 5.40 21.92
CA LEU A 207 2.12 5.36 23.24
C LEU A 207 1.21 4.13 23.41
N LEU A 208 0.43 3.77 22.38
CA LEU A 208 -0.36 2.54 22.38
C LEU A 208 0.54 1.29 22.47
N LEU A 209 1.61 1.23 21.68
CA LEU A 209 2.59 0.14 21.72
C LEU A 209 3.28 0.05 23.10
N ALA A 210 3.56 1.18 23.75
CA ALA A 210 4.11 1.21 25.11
C ALA A 210 3.11 0.66 26.14
N ARG A 211 1.84 1.08 26.07
CA ARG A 211 0.77 0.56 26.94
C ARG A 211 0.56 -0.94 26.75
N LEU A 212 0.56 -1.42 25.51
CA LEU A 212 0.42 -2.83 25.21
C LEU A 212 1.58 -3.66 25.77
N ARG A 213 2.83 -3.19 25.62
CA ARG A 213 3.99 -3.83 26.25
C ARG A 213 3.85 -3.90 27.77
N ALA A 214 3.44 -2.80 28.41
CA ALA A 214 3.27 -2.76 29.85
C ALA A 214 2.19 -3.74 30.33
N ALA A 215 1.06 -3.82 29.61
CA ALA A 215 -0.01 -4.78 29.90
C ALA A 215 0.47 -6.24 29.78
N LEU A 216 1.17 -6.58 28.70
CA LEU A 216 1.75 -7.92 28.51
C LEU A 216 2.80 -8.25 29.57
N ALA A 217 3.63 -7.29 29.97
CA ALA A 217 4.60 -7.47 31.04
C ALA A 217 3.91 -7.75 32.39
N ALA A 218 2.84 -7.01 32.71
CA ALA A 218 2.06 -7.24 33.93
C ALA A 218 1.36 -8.62 33.91
N GLU A 219 0.86 -9.07 32.76
CA GLU A 219 0.28 -10.40 32.60
C GLU A 219 1.32 -11.52 32.81
N ARG A 220 2.56 -11.33 32.31
CA ARG A 220 3.70 -12.24 32.57
C ARG A 220 3.98 -12.33 34.06
N GLU A 221 4.09 -11.19 34.73
CA GLU A 221 4.40 -11.10 36.16
C GLU A 221 3.28 -11.72 37.01
N PHE A 222 2.03 -11.41 36.71
CA PHE A 222 0.87 -12.00 37.37
C PHE A 222 0.84 -13.53 37.24
N THR A 223 1.08 -14.03 36.04
CA THR A 223 1.16 -15.48 35.79
C THR A 223 2.34 -16.11 36.55
N ALA A 224 3.49 -15.44 36.57
CA ALA A 224 4.66 -15.92 37.28
C ALA A 224 4.44 -15.96 38.80
N ASN A 225 3.81 -14.94 39.38
CA ASN A 225 3.52 -14.87 40.82
C ASN A 225 2.42 -15.85 41.24
N SER A 226 1.36 -15.99 40.42
CA SER A 226 0.30 -16.97 40.64
C SER A 226 0.84 -18.41 40.71
N ALA A 227 1.93 -18.69 39.99
CA ALA A 227 2.60 -19.99 40.07
C ALA A 227 3.07 -20.34 41.47
N HIS A 228 3.76 -19.40 42.10
CA HIS A 228 4.34 -19.57 43.41
C HIS A 228 3.26 -19.59 44.50
N GLU A 229 2.26 -18.71 44.38
CA GLU A 229 1.11 -18.65 45.30
C GLU A 229 0.25 -19.92 45.26
N LEU A 230 0.15 -20.60 44.11
CA LEU A 230 -0.55 -21.89 44.02
C LEU A 230 0.31 -23.08 44.48
N ARG A 231 1.61 -23.07 44.21
CA ARG A 231 2.51 -24.19 44.58
C ARG A 231 2.62 -24.36 46.09
N THR A 232 2.67 -23.26 46.85
CA THR A 232 2.83 -23.26 48.31
C THR A 232 1.70 -24.00 49.05
N PRO A 233 0.41 -23.68 48.86
CA PRO A 233 -0.69 -24.39 49.53
C PRO A 233 -0.81 -25.84 49.07
N ILE A 234 -0.53 -26.15 47.79
CA ILE A 234 -0.55 -27.53 47.29
C ILE A 234 0.56 -28.37 47.95
N ALA A 235 1.78 -27.81 48.07
CA ALA A 235 2.89 -28.48 48.74
C ALA A 235 2.59 -28.71 50.23
N GLY A 236 1.97 -27.73 50.91
CA GLY A 236 1.51 -27.89 52.30
C GLY A 236 0.48 -29.01 52.45
N ALA A 237 -0.54 -29.03 51.58
CA ALA A 237 -1.55 -30.10 51.58
C ALA A 237 -0.94 -31.47 51.29
N LEU A 238 0.03 -31.54 50.37
CA LEU A 238 0.74 -32.78 50.05
C LEU A 238 1.55 -33.29 51.24
N ALA A 239 2.31 -32.42 51.91
CA ALA A 239 3.09 -32.76 53.09
C ALA A 239 2.21 -33.28 54.23
N GLN A 240 1.07 -32.63 54.50
CA GLN A 240 0.10 -33.09 55.50
C GLN A 240 -0.52 -34.45 55.12
N THR A 241 -0.82 -34.66 53.84
CA THR A 241 -1.37 -35.94 53.36
C THR A 241 -0.33 -37.07 53.44
N GLN A 242 0.94 -36.77 53.19
CA GLN A 242 2.05 -37.71 53.33
C GLN A 242 2.28 -38.09 54.79
N LEU A 243 2.27 -37.11 55.69
CA LEU A 243 2.35 -37.35 57.13
C LEU A 243 1.18 -38.23 57.60
N LEU A 244 -0.04 -37.90 57.21
CA LEU A 244 -1.23 -38.70 57.51
C LEU A 244 -1.11 -40.14 56.99
N THR A 245 -0.56 -40.32 55.78
CA THR A 245 -0.35 -41.65 55.19
C THR A 245 0.72 -42.46 55.92
N ALA A 246 1.72 -41.79 56.52
CA ALA A 246 2.75 -42.40 57.34
C ALA A 246 2.21 -42.84 58.71
N GLU A 247 1.33 -42.06 59.34
CA GLU A 247 0.75 -42.33 60.67
C GLU A 247 -0.38 -43.38 60.64
N LEU A 248 -1.12 -43.49 59.54
CA LEU A 248 -2.24 -44.44 59.41
C LEU A 248 -1.75 -45.90 59.25
N LYS A 249 -2.38 -46.82 59.98
CA LYS A 249 -2.24 -48.27 59.77
C LYS A 249 -2.86 -48.70 58.45
N ASP A 250 -2.39 -49.82 57.89
CA ASP A 250 -2.95 -50.36 56.64
C ASP A 250 -4.45 -50.68 56.79
N GLY A 251 -5.24 -50.13 55.86
CA GLY A 251 -6.69 -50.17 55.91
C GLY A 251 -7.34 -49.20 54.92
N PRO A 252 -8.68 -49.15 54.85
CA PRO A 252 -9.42 -48.36 53.87
C PRO A 252 -9.15 -46.84 53.98
N THR A 253 -8.86 -46.33 55.19
CA THR A 253 -8.52 -44.91 55.41
C THR A 253 -7.16 -44.55 54.82
N ARG A 254 -6.15 -45.43 54.94
CA ARG A 254 -4.83 -45.23 54.34
C ARG A 254 -4.89 -45.28 52.82
N ALA A 255 -5.73 -46.16 52.26
CA ALA A 255 -5.98 -46.20 50.82
C ALA A 255 -6.59 -44.89 50.30
N ARG A 256 -7.55 -44.30 51.03
CA ARG A 256 -8.10 -42.97 50.71
C ARG A 256 -7.05 -41.87 50.81
N ALA A 257 -6.20 -41.87 51.85
CA ALA A 257 -5.12 -40.90 52.00
C ALA A 257 -4.12 -40.97 50.82
N ARG A 258 -3.72 -42.17 50.39
CA ARG A 258 -2.90 -42.37 49.17
C ARG A 258 -3.59 -41.86 47.90
N GLN A 259 -4.91 -42.00 47.79
CA GLN A 259 -5.66 -41.48 46.65
C GLN A 259 -5.70 -39.95 46.63
N ILE A 260 -5.82 -39.31 47.80
CA ILE A 260 -5.72 -37.85 47.95
C ILE A 260 -4.30 -37.40 47.60
N GLU A 261 -3.26 -38.10 48.08
CA GLU A 261 -1.86 -37.80 47.76
C GLU A 261 -1.63 -37.84 46.24
N ALA A 262 -2.05 -38.92 45.56
CA ALA A 262 -1.94 -39.06 44.12
C ALA A 262 -2.71 -37.94 43.36
N SER A 263 -3.87 -37.52 43.89
CA SER A 263 -4.66 -36.43 43.32
C SER A 263 -3.97 -35.07 43.48
N LEU A 264 -3.37 -34.80 44.63
CA LEU A 264 -2.59 -33.58 44.90
C LEU A 264 -1.33 -33.54 44.02
N GLN A 265 -0.61 -34.65 43.87
CA GLN A 265 0.54 -34.75 42.96
C GLN A 265 0.14 -34.46 41.50
N LYS A 266 -1.02 -34.97 41.06
CA LYS A 266 -1.56 -34.68 39.73
C LYS A 266 -1.95 -33.21 39.58
N LEU A 267 -2.52 -32.60 40.62
CA LEU A 267 -2.87 -31.18 40.65
C LEU A 267 -1.62 -30.30 40.57
N THR A 268 -0.54 -30.62 41.31
CA THR A 268 0.76 -29.94 41.18
C THR A 268 1.25 -29.93 39.74
N LYS A 269 1.30 -31.11 39.10
CA LYS A 269 1.75 -31.26 37.70
C LYS A 269 0.88 -30.48 36.73
N LEU A 270 -0.44 -30.44 36.95
CA LEU A 270 -1.37 -29.72 36.09
C LEU A 270 -1.19 -28.20 36.21
N THR A 271 -1.09 -27.71 37.44
CA THR A 271 -0.83 -26.29 37.74
C THR A 271 0.47 -25.84 37.09
N GLU A 272 1.56 -26.61 37.24
CA GLU A 272 2.84 -26.32 36.58
C GLU A 272 2.72 -26.23 35.06
N LYS A 273 1.98 -27.15 34.43
CA LYS A 273 1.76 -27.12 32.96
C LYS A 273 0.89 -25.95 32.52
N LEU A 274 -0.14 -25.56 33.28
CA LEU A 274 -0.94 -24.36 33.00
C LEU A 274 -0.11 -23.08 33.11
N LEU A 275 0.76 -22.99 34.10
CA LEU A 275 1.62 -21.83 34.29
C LEU A 275 2.71 -21.75 33.21
N GLN A 276 3.27 -22.89 32.79
CA GLN A 276 4.14 -22.95 31.62
C GLN A 276 3.42 -22.52 30.33
N LEU A 277 2.16 -22.93 30.15
CA LEU A 277 1.34 -22.49 29.01
C LEU A 277 1.06 -20.98 29.06
N ALA A 278 0.62 -20.45 30.20
CA ALA A 278 0.34 -19.02 30.34
C ALA A 278 1.61 -18.17 30.18
N ARG A 279 2.76 -18.65 30.66
CA ARG A 279 4.09 -18.07 30.39
C ARG A 279 4.45 -18.10 28.89
N ALA A 280 4.15 -19.21 28.20
CA ALA A 280 4.32 -19.31 26.75
C ALA A 280 3.39 -18.34 26.01
N GLU A 281 2.12 -18.23 26.40
CA GLU A 281 1.15 -17.30 25.80
C GLU A 281 1.56 -15.83 26.00
N ALA A 282 2.09 -15.50 27.16
CA ALA A 282 2.57 -14.17 27.47
C ALA A 282 3.86 -13.79 26.71
N GLY A 283 4.51 -14.72 25.99
CA GLY A 283 5.55 -14.41 25.01
C GLY A 283 6.99 -14.49 25.51
N ILE A 284 7.32 -15.46 26.39
CA ILE A 284 8.71 -15.75 26.81
C ILE A 284 9.63 -16.09 25.61
N GLY A 285 9.07 -16.54 24.47
CA GLY A 285 9.84 -16.80 23.24
C GLY A 285 10.16 -15.55 22.41
N VAL A 286 9.63 -14.37 22.76
CA VAL A 286 9.87 -13.12 22.04
C VAL A 286 10.96 -12.33 22.78
N SER A 287 12.21 -12.69 22.57
CA SER A 287 13.36 -11.91 23.02
C SER A 287 14.38 -11.87 21.89
N GLU A 288 15.04 -10.74 21.69
CA GLU A 288 16.18 -10.57 20.75
C GLU A 288 17.45 -11.29 21.24
N THR A 289 17.29 -12.38 22.00
CA THR A 289 18.38 -13.19 22.52
C THR A 289 18.62 -14.37 21.61
N THR A 290 19.85 -14.86 21.62
CA THR A 290 20.24 -16.10 20.96
C THR A 290 20.64 -17.12 22.01
N PHE A 291 20.40 -18.39 21.72
CA PHE A 291 20.82 -19.51 22.57
C PHE A 291 21.42 -20.63 21.73
N ASP A 292 22.34 -21.41 22.31
CA ASP A 292 22.92 -22.58 21.66
C ASP A 292 22.05 -23.82 21.89
N LEU A 293 21.65 -24.49 20.80
CA LEU A 293 20.90 -25.76 20.86
C LEU A 293 21.67 -26.84 21.63
N VAL A 294 23.00 -26.90 21.45
CA VAL A 294 23.84 -27.97 22.02
C VAL A 294 23.83 -27.88 23.54
N ASP A 295 23.99 -26.67 24.09
CA ASP A 295 24.00 -26.42 25.53
C ASP A 295 22.67 -26.81 26.18
N VAL A 296 21.55 -26.34 25.61
CA VAL A 296 20.23 -26.61 26.19
C VAL A 296 19.87 -28.09 26.09
N LEU A 297 20.17 -28.75 24.96
CA LEU A 297 20.00 -30.21 24.82
C LEU A 297 20.82 -30.96 25.86
N GLY A 298 22.09 -30.60 26.03
CA GLY A 298 22.99 -31.22 27.01
C GLY A 298 22.44 -31.12 28.44
N VAL A 299 21.98 -29.93 28.86
CA VAL A 299 21.39 -29.72 30.17
C VAL A 299 20.13 -30.56 30.37
N VAL A 300 19.18 -30.49 29.43
CA VAL A 300 17.89 -31.20 29.56
C VAL A 300 18.09 -32.71 29.54
N VAL A 301 18.94 -33.24 28.66
CA VAL A 301 19.26 -34.68 28.60
C VAL A 301 19.89 -35.14 29.91
N THR A 302 20.85 -34.36 30.45
CA THR A 302 21.51 -34.68 31.72
C THR A 302 20.51 -34.70 32.88
N ASP A 303 19.56 -33.77 32.92
CA ASP A 303 18.51 -33.73 33.95
C ASP A 303 17.67 -35.02 33.94
N PHE A 304 17.23 -35.48 32.77
CA PHE A 304 16.47 -36.73 32.68
C PHE A 304 17.33 -37.98 32.94
N GLN A 305 18.61 -37.97 32.56
CA GLN A 305 19.54 -39.06 32.86
C GLN A 305 19.83 -39.21 34.36
N ARG A 306 19.65 -38.14 35.15
CA ARG A 306 19.77 -38.19 36.62
C ARG A 306 18.51 -38.72 37.31
N ALA A 307 17.35 -38.72 36.65
CA ALA A 307 16.11 -39.25 37.20
C ALA A 307 16.07 -40.80 37.08
N SER A 308 16.05 -41.51 38.20
CA SER A 308 16.38 -42.95 38.27
C SER A 308 15.53 -43.87 37.37
N ASP A 309 14.26 -43.52 37.11
CA ASP A 309 13.34 -44.33 36.28
C ASP A 309 13.46 -44.08 34.77
N ALA A 310 13.97 -42.92 34.35
CA ALA A 310 14.10 -42.54 32.94
C ALA A 310 15.54 -42.70 32.40
N ALA A 311 16.51 -42.77 33.31
CA ALA A 311 17.94 -42.74 33.00
C ALA A 311 18.40 -43.82 32.00
N SER A 312 17.87 -45.04 32.10
CA SER A 312 18.27 -46.17 31.26
C SER A 312 17.67 -46.13 29.85
N ARG A 313 16.67 -45.27 29.62
CA ARG A 313 15.89 -45.23 28.37
C ARG A 313 16.24 -44.05 27.46
N ILE A 314 17.07 -43.10 27.88
CA ILE A 314 17.37 -41.92 27.05
C ILE A 314 18.72 -42.07 26.36
N ARG A 315 18.72 -41.98 25.03
CA ARG A 315 19.93 -41.95 24.20
C ARG A 315 20.05 -40.62 23.50
N PHE A 316 21.14 -39.91 23.72
CA PHE A 316 21.43 -38.65 23.05
C PHE A 316 22.57 -38.81 22.06
N ARG A 317 22.37 -38.33 20.84
CA ARG A 317 23.36 -38.26 19.78
C ARG A 317 23.44 -36.84 19.24
N ASN A 318 24.65 -36.30 19.18
CA ASN A 318 24.92 -35.01 18.55
C ASN A 318 25.89 -35.22 17.38
N ASP A 319 25.42 -34.96 16.17
CA ASP A 319 26.24 -35.00 14.95
C ASP A 319 26.73 -33.61 14.53
N LEU A 320 26.36 -32.56 15.26
CA LEU A 320 26.77 -31.19 14.95
C LEU A 320 28.18 -30.91 15.48
N ALA A 321 29.07 -30.42 14.61
CA ALA A 321 30.48 -30.18 14.93
C ALA A 321 30.78 -28.86 15.67
N GLY A 322 29.78 -28.03 15.97
CA GLY A 322 29.97 -26.71 16.59
C GLY A 322 28.68 -26.15 17.21
N PRO A 323 28.72 -24.92 17.76
CA PRO A 323 27.56 -24.28 18.37
C PRO A 323 26.46 -24.03 17.33
N ALA A 324 25.19 -24.21 17.72
CA ALA A 324 24.04 -23.88 16.90
C ALA A 324 23.20 -22.79 17.56
N LEU A 325 23.58 -21.54 17.30
CA LEU A 325 22.85 -20.38 17.77
C LEU A 325 21.50 -20.25 17.06
N ARG A 326 20.43 -20.04 17.83
CA ARG A 326 19.05 -19.81 17.36
C ARG A 326 18.43 -18.62 18.06
N GLU A 327 17.54 -17.92 17.36
CA GLU A 327 16.74 -16.84 17.94
C GLU A 327 15.74 -17.41 18.97
N GLY A 328 15.71 -16.82 20.17
CA GLY A 328 14.82 -17.21 21.25
C GLY A 328 15.51 -17.28 22.61
N THR A 329 14.80 -17.80 23.61
CA THR A 329 15.33 -17.96 24.97
C THR A 329 15.62 -19.43 25.26
N ALA A 330 16.77 -19.69 25.92
CA ALA A 330 17.17 -21.03 26.35
C ALA A 330 16.08 -21.72 27.21
N ASP A 331 15.43 -20.96 28.09
CA ASP A 331 14.34 -21.46 28.95
C ASP A 331 13.11 -21.91 28.15
N ALA A 332 12.71 -21.15 27.13
CA ALA A 332 11.58 -21.53 26.27
C ALA A 332 11.88 -22.84 25.54
N PHE A 333 13.09 -22.97 24.98
CA PHE A 333 13.50 -24.19 24.30
C PHE A 333 13.63 -25.38 25.26
N ALA A 334 14.13 -25.17 26.48
CA ALA A 334 14.16 -26.20 27.51
C ALA A 334 12.75 -26.72 27.86
N ILE A 335 11.74 -25.85 27.91
CA ILE A 335 10.34 -26.24 28.12
C ILE A 335 9.82 -27.10 26.95
N VAL A 336 10.14 -26.72 25.71
CA VAL A 336 9.78 -27.51 24.51
C VAL A 336 10.38 -28.92 24.62
N LEU A 337 11.69 -29.01 24.83
CA LEU A 337 12.40 -30.29 24.93
C LEU A 337 11.84 -31.16 26.04
N ARG A 338 11.64 -30.61 27.25
CA ARG A 338 11.05 -31.37 28.37
C ARG A 338 9.68 -31.93 28.03
N ASN A 339 8.81 -31.14 27.39
CA ASN A 339 7.49 -31.61 26.99
C ASN A 339 7.55 -32.73 25.95
N LEU A 340 8.44 -32.64 24.95
CA LEU A 340 8.58 -33.65 23.91
C LEU A 340 9.20 -34.94 24.46
N VAL A 341 10.23 -34.85 25.29
CA VAL A 341 10.88 -36.00 25.94
C VAL A 341 9.94 -36.68 26.94
N GLU A 342 9.20 -35.91 27.75
CA GLU A 342 8.16 -36.47 28.64
C GLU A 342 7.09 -37.22 27.85
N ASN A 343 6.62 -36.66 26.73
CA ASN A 343 5.64 -37.32 25.87
C ASN A 343 6.22 -38.63 25.28
N ALA A 344 7.46 -38.60 24.81
CA ALA A 344 8.14 -39.76 24.26
C ALA A 344 8.33 -40.88 25.30
N LEU A 345 8.67 -40.54 26.54
CA LEU A 345 8.79 -41.50 27.65
C LEU A 345 7.44 -42.08 28.07
N LEU A 346 6.40 -41.24 28.11
CA LEU A 346 5.06 -41.63 28.57
C LEU A 346 4.31 -42.50 27.56
N HIS A 347 4.43 -42.19 26.27
CA HIS A 347 3.76 -42.91 25.19
C HIS A 347 4.64 -43.95 24.50
N GLY A 348 5.93 -43.96 24.81
CA GLY A 348 6.90 -44.89 24.23
C GLY A 348 6.88 -46.28 24.88
N ARG A 349 7.09 -47.32 24.06
CA ARG A 349 7.23 -48.72 24.52
C ARG A 349 8.37 -48.83 25.54
N ALA A 350 8.11 -49.50 26.66
CA ALA A 350 9.01 -49.52 27.82
C ALA A 350 10.37 -50.20 27.52
N ASP A 351 10.38 -51.12 26.56
CA ASP A 351 11.53 -51.90 26.09
C ASP A 351 12.40 -51.18 25.05
N GLU A 352 11.97 -50.02 24.55
CA GLU A 352 12.71 -49.24 23.57
C GLU A 352 13.20 -47.89 24.17
N PRO A 353 14.43 -47.45 23.84
CA PRO A 353 14.89 -46.13 24.24
C PRO A 353 14.16 -45.00 23.51
N VAL A 354 14.10 -43.85 24.17
CA VAL A 354 13.83 -42.56 23.55
C VAL A 354 15.15 -42.02 22.99
N GLU A 355 15.23 -41.87 21.67
CA GLU A 355 16.40 -41.36 20.97
C GLU A 355 16.23 -39.86 20.71
N ILE A 356 17.19 -39.06 21.16
CA ILE A 356 17.27 -37.62 20.90
C ILE A 356 18.48 -37.40 20.01
N HIS A 357 18.24 -36.88 18.80
CA HIS A 357 19.26 -36.71 17.79
C HIS A 357 19.31 -35.26 17.31
N LEU A 358 20.44 -34.60 17.53
CA LEU A 358 20.77 -33.34 16.85
C LEU A 358 21.55 -33.66 15.57
N THR A 359 20.93 -33.40 14.43
CA THR A 359 21.48 -33.67 13.10
C THR A 359 22.50 -32.60 12.67
N GLU A 360 23.32 -32.92 11.65
CA GLU A 360 24.27 -31.98 11.04
C GLU A 360 23.60 -30.72 10.46
N THR A 361 22.34 -30.81 10.06
CA THR A 361 21.54 -29.67 9.54
C THR A 361 20.90 -28.83 10.65
N GLY A 362 21.12 -29.18 11.93
CA GLY A 362 20.57 -28.46 13.07
C GLY A 362 19.10 -28.75 13.36
N ILE A 363 18.57 -29.87 12.86
CA ILE A 363 17.25 -30.41 13.22
C ILE A 363 17.39 -31.23 14.51
N VAL A 364 16.50 -31.00 15.47
CA VAL A 364 16.40 -31.79 16.70
C VAL A 364 15.27 -32.81 16.55
N SER A 365 15.63 -34.10 16.51
CA SER A 365 14.69 -35.21 16.35
C SER A 365 14.54 -35.96 17.68
N ILE A 366 13.30 -36.12 18.16
CA ILE A 366 12.97 -36.99 19.29
C ILE A 366 12.17 -38.18 18.76
N ARG A 367 12.68 -39.40 18.99
CA ARG A 367 12.11 -40.65 18.47
C ARG A 367 11.83 -41.62 19.60
N ASN A 368 10.72 -42.34 19.51
CA ASN A 368 10.41 -43.42 20.43
C ASN A 368 9.60 -44.52 19.75
N GLY A 369 9.73 -45.75 20.26
CA GLY A 369 8.84 -46.85 19.89
C GLY A 369 7.41 -46.56 20.28
N ALA A 370 6.46 -46.65 19.37
CA ALA A 370 5.04 -46.44 19.62
C ALA A 370 4.21 -47.14 18.54
N PRO A 371 2.94 -47.51 18.81
CA PRO A 371 2.01 -47.94 17.77
C PRO A 371 1.87 -46.86 16.68
N VAL A 372 1.64 -47.30 15.45
CA VAL A 372 1.40 -46.39 14.31
C VAL A 372 0.14 -45.57 14.58
N LEU A 373 0.26 -44.25 14.47
CA LEU A 373 -0.87 -43.34 14.50
C LEU A 373 -1.37 -43.08 13.07
N SER A 374 -2.68 -43.17 12.86
CA SER A 374 -3.30 -42.72 11.61
C SER A 374 -3.16 -41.20 11.43
N GLU A 375 -3.30 -40.69 10.20
CA GLU A 375 -3.28 -39.24 9.94
C GLU A 375 -4.33 -38.47 10.75
N ALA A 376 -5.51 -39.05 10.93
CA ALA A 376 -6.58 -38.48 11.75
C ALA A 376 -6.18 -38.38 13.23
N GLU A 377 -5.46 -39.38 13.76
CA GLU A 377 -4.95 -39.37 15.12
C GLU A 377 -3.81 -38.36 15.29
N LEU A 378 -2.87 -38.29 14.35
CA LEU A 378 -1.81 -37.27 14.34
C LEU A 378 -2.39 -35.85 14.35
N GLY A 379 -3.42 -35.60 13.54
CA GLY A 379 -4.16 -34.32 13.55
C GLY A 379 -4.89 -34.06 14.87
N ALA A 380 -5.38 -35.10 15.55
CA ALA A 380 -6.04 -34.98 16.84
C ALA A 380 -5.05 -34.69 17.97
N VAL A 381 -3.86 -35.30 18.01
CA VAL A 381 -2.86 -35.08 19.10
C VAL A 381 -2.38 -33.62 19.13
N ARG A 382 -2.38 -32.92 17.98
CA ARG A 382 -2.09 -31.47 17.90
C ARG A 382 -3.12 -30.57 18.59
N LYS A 383 -4.37 -31.02 18.79
CA LYS A 383 -5.42 -30.18 19.37
C LYS A 383 -5.29 -30.10 20.90
N ARG A 384 -5.54 -28.90 21.46
CA ARG A 384 -5.56 -28.66 22.93
C ARG A 384 -6.53 -29.63 23.61
N PHE A 385 -6.13 -30.22 24.74
CA PHE A 385 -6.93 -31.15 25.56
C PHE A 385 -7.31 -32.47 24.87
N SER A 386 -6.73 -32.76 23.71
CA SER A 386 -6.95 -34.03 23.02
C SER A 386 -6.14 -35.15 23.68
N ARG A 387 -6.82 -36.27 23.98
CA ARG A 387 -6.18 -37.54 24.34
C ARG A 387 -6.41 -38.51 23.18
N GLY A 388 -5.33 -39.08 22.65
CA GLY A 388 -5.44 -40.29 21.82
C GLY A 388 -6.01 -41.47 22.63
N ARG A 389 -6.23 -42.62 21.98
CA ARG A 389 -6.80 -43.87 22.55
C ARG A 389 -5.98 -44.54 23.69
N THR A 390 -5.14 -43.81 24.41
CA THR A 390 -4.22 -44.33 25.43
C THR A 390 -4.67 -44.00 26.86
N LEU A 391 -4.54 -45.00 27.75
CA LEU A 391 -4.83 -44.92 29.20
C LEU A 391 -3.76 -44.16 30.03
N ALA A 392 -2.77 -43.54 29.37
CA ALA A 392 -1.65 -42.90 30.05
C ALA A 392 -2.03 -41.58 30.75
N ALA A 393 -1.44 -41.34 31.94
CA ALA A 393 -1.72 -40.17 32.78
C ALA A 393 -1.04 -38.89 32.27
N GLY A 394 -1.58 -38.27 31.21
CA GLY A 394 -1.14 -36.98 30.65
C GLY A 394 -2.23 -35.89 30.67
N SER A 395 -1.83 -34.61 30.70
CA SER A 395 -2.75 -33.46 30.66
C SER A 395 -3.19 -33.05 29.25
N GLY A 396 -2.56 -33.59 28.19
CA GLY A 396 -2.86 -33.21 26.79
C GLY A 396 -2.43 -31.79 26.41
N LEU A 397 -1.60 -31.15 27.24
CA LEU A 397 -1.11 -29.77 27.03
C LEU A 397 0.32 -29.70 26.49
N GLY A 398 1.12 -30.75 26.65
CA GLY A 398 2.56 -30.67 26.39
C GLY A 398 2.91 -30.36 24.93
N LEU A 399 2.23 -31.00 23.98
CA LEU A 399 2.47 -30.78 22.55
C LEU A 399 2.02 -29.38 22.09
N SER A 400 0.90 -28.89 22.61
CA SER A 400 0.38 -27.56 22.26
C SER A 400 1.22 -26.42 22.85
N ILE A 401 1.82 -26.62 24.04
CA ILE A 401 2.84 -25.73 24.60
C ILE A 401 4.09 -25.72 23.70
N ALA A 402 4.57 -26.91 23.30
CA ALA A 402 5.74 -27.06 22.44
C ALA A 402 5.55 -26.35 21.09
N GLU A 403 4.45 -26.61 20.37
CA GLU A 403 4.14 -25.96 19.09
C GLU A 403 4.06 -24.43 19.22
N ARG A 404 3.49 -23.91 20.31
CA ARG A 404 3.34 -22.46 20.51
C ARG A 404 4.69 -21.77 20.75
N LEU A 405 5.54 -22.37 21.59
CA LEU A 405 6.88 -21.84 21.86
C LEU A 405 7.78 -21.93 20.61
N LEU A 406 7.68 -23.03 19.85
CA LEU A 406 8.39 -23.17 18.58
C LEU A 406 7.95 -22.12 17.57
N ALA A 407 6.65 -21.85 17.44
CA ALA A 407 6.14 -20.80 16.56
C ALA A 407 6.67 -19.41 16.94
N GLN A 408 6.83 -19.12 18.24
CA GLN A 408 7.45 -17.86 18.70
C GLN A 408 8.92 -17.75 18.32
N MET A 409 9.64 -18.87 18.32
CA MET A 409 11.04 -18.97 17.84
C MET A 409 11.15 -19.11 16.32
N ARG A 410 10.05 -18.93 15.57
CA ARG A 410 9.97 -19.16 14.12
C ARG A 410 10.37 -20.58 13.68
N ALA A 411 10.37 -21.53 14.60
CA ALA A 411 10.63 -22.93 14.36
C ALA A 411 9.31 -23.69 14.12
N SER A 412 9.42 -24.83 13.45
CA SER A 412 8.27 -25.70 13.15
C SER A 412 8.45 -27.07 13.78
N LEU A 413 7.32 -27.70 14.13
CA LEU A 413 7.27 -29.05 14.67
C LEU A 413 6.64 -29.99 13.64
N VAL A 414 7.42 -30.95 13.15
CA VAL A 414 6.97 -31.98 12.21
C VAL A 414 6.81 -33.29 12.97
N LEU A 415 5.62 -33.89 12.87
CA LEU A 415 5.30 -35.15 13.55
C LEU A 415 5.12 -36.24 12.50
N THR A 416 5.79 -37.37 12.69
CA THR A 416 5.79 -38.49 11.75
C THR A 416 5.52 -39.80 12.49
N SER A 417 4.58 -40.61 11.98
CA SER A 417 4.32 -41.97 12.45
C SER A 417 3.83 -42.82 11.28
N PRO A 418 4.42 -44.01 11.00
CA PRO A 418 5.61 -44.57 11.66
C PRO A 418 6.87 -43.72 11.43
N ILE A 419 7.94 -44.01 12.17
CA ILE A 419 9.27 -43.40 11.92
C ILE A 419 9.69 -43.73 10.48
N ALA A 420 10.27 -42.76 9.77
CA ALA A 420 10.72 -42.98 8.39
C ALA A 420 11.70 -44.17 8.31
N GLY A 421 11.40 -45.15 7.46
CA GLY A 421 12.19 -46.38 7.32
C GLY A 421 11.93 -47.46 8.39
N ARG A 422 10.92 -47.28 9.26
CA ARG A 422 10.45 -48.29 10.22
C ARG A 422 8.98 -48.63 9.99
N VAL A 423 8.58 -49.79 10.50
CA VAL A 423 7.19 -50.28 10.45
C VAL A 423 6.32 -49.69 11.56
N ASP A 424 6.92 -49.10 12.59
CA ASP A 424 6.27 -48.47 13.74
C ASP A 424 7.05 -47.25 14.26
N GLY A 425 6.59 -46.66 15.36
CA GLY A 425 7.26 -45.56 16.04
C GLY A 425 6.64 -44.18 15.83
N PHE A 426 7.13 -43.23 16.61
CA PHE A 426 6.77 -41.81 16.55
C PHE A 426 8.05 -40.95 16.53
N GLN A 427 8.08 -39.95 15.65
CA GLN A 427 9.17 -39.00 15.52
C GLN A 427 8.62 -37.57 15.54
N ALA A 428 9.22 -36.73 16.39
CA ALA A 428 8.98 -35.31 16.47
C ALA A 428 10.26 -34.55 16.09
N ASP A 429 10.23 -33.85 14.96
CA ASP A 429 11.35 -33.07 14.45
C ASP A 429 11.09 -31.57 14.67
N ILE A 430 12.04 -30.91 15.31
CA ILE A 430 12.08 -29.46 15.46
C ILE A 430 12.97 -28.89 14.37
N VAL A 431 12.38 -28.09 13.49
CA VAL A 431 13.06 -27.45 12.36
C VAL A 431 13.11 -25.94 12.58
N PHE A 432 14.31 -25.42 12.75
CA PHE A 432 14.57 -23.98 12.81
C PHE A 432 14.75 -23.39 11.42
N PRO A 433 14.49 -22.08 11.23
CA PRO A 433 14.89 -21.40 10.00
C PRO A 433 16.42 -21.44 9.84
N ALA A 434 16.89 -21.41 8.60
CA ALA A 434 18.33 -21.34 8.31
C ALA A 434 18.95 -20.13 9.02
N ALA A 435 20.08 -20.36 9.71
CA ALA A 435 20.81 -19.27 10.35
C ALA A 435 21.29 -18.29 9.26
N HIS A 436 21.03 -17.00 9.46
CA HIS A 436 21.48 -15.92 8.58
C HIS A 436 22.94 -15.55 8.80
#